data_AF-A0A4Q3TN92-F1
#
_entry.id   AF-A0A4Q3TN92-F1
#
_cell.length_a   1.000
_cell.length_b   1.000
_cell.length_c   1.000
_cell.angle_alpha   90.00
_cell.angle_beta   90.00
_cell.angle_gamma   90.00
#
_symmetry.space_group_name_H-M   'P 1'
#
loop_
_entity.id
_entity.type
_entity.pdbx_description
1 polymer ?
#
loop_
_entity_poly.entity_id
_entity_poly.type
_entity_poly.pdbx_seq_one_letter_code
_entity_poly.pdbx_strand_id
1 'polypeptide(L)'
;MTQQQTPNTRVIRSPRGLEMTAKTWAAEAALRMLMNNLDPEVAERPEDLVVYGGIGKAARNWPAFDRIVEELRNLEADQTLLVQSGKPVGVFRTHADAPRVLIANSNLVPKWATWEHFNELDRKGLAMYGQMTAGSWIYIGTQGIVQGTYETFMEAGRQHYGGDWSGRWILTAGLGGMGGAQTLAATMAGASCLAVECQR
;
A
#
# COMPACT_ATOMS: atom_id res chain seq x y z
N MET A 1 26.43 -8.94 14.81
CA MET A 1 26.39 -7.50 15.13
C MET A 1 25.26 -6.88 14.33
N THR A 2 24.07 -6.75 14.91
CA THR A 2 22.95 -6.03 14.29
C THR A 2 23.28 -4.54 14.29
N GLN A 3 23.68 -4.00 13.14
CA GLN A 3 23.77 -2.56 12.97
C GLN A 3 22.38 -1.99 13.24
N GLN A 4 22.23 -1.22 14.32
CA GLN A 4 21.06 -0.37 14.51
C GLN A 4 21.07 0.64 13.37
N GLN A 5 20.23 0.38 12.37
CA GLN A 5 20.00 1.31 11.28
C GLN A 5 19.34 2.54 11.88
N THR A 6 20.00 3.70 11.81
CA THR A 6 19.41 4.96 12.23
C THR A 6 18.08 5.15 11.49
N PRO A 7 16.96 5.45 12.19
CA PRO A 7 15.67 5.58 11.54
C PRO A 7 15.73 6.65 10.46
N ASN A 8 15.14 6.33 9.30
CA ASN A 8 15.13 7.28 8.20
C ASN A 8 14.13 8.40 8.49
N THR A 9 14.62 9.61 8.67
CA THR A 9 13.79 10.77 9.03
C THR A 9 13.23 11.52 7.83
N ARG A 10 13.42 11.00 6.61
CA ARG A 10 12.91 11.65 5.40
C ARG A 10 11.39 11.66 5.42
N VAL A 11 10.83 12.81 5.07
CA VAL A 11 9.38 12.94 4.84
C VAL A 11 9.14 12.90 3.33
N ILE A 12 8.48 11.86 2.87
CA ILE A 12 8.11 11.70 1.46
C ILE A 12 6.72 12.26 1.26
N ARG A 13 6.53 13.06 0.21
CA ARG A 13 5.22 13.48 -0.28
C ARG A 13 5.23 13.46 -1.78
N SER A 14 4.07 13.20 -2.35
CA SER A 14 3.91 13.19 -3.79
C SER A 14 3.93 14.62 -4.36
N PRO A 15 4.72 14.89 -5.42
CA PRO A 15 4.72 16.18 -6.11
C PRO A 15 3.31 16.62 -6.54
N ARG A 16 3.08 17.94 -6.50
CA ARG A 16 1.78 18.56 -6.82
C ARG A 16 1.93 19.51 -8.03
N GLY A 17 0.81 19.87 -8.63
CA GLY A 17 0.79 20.78 -9.78
C GLY A 17 1.12 20.10 -11.11
N LEU A 18 1.30 20.94 -12.14
CA LEU A 18 1.44 20.52 -13.55
C LEU A 18 2.89 20.23 -13.96
N GLU A 19 3.87 20.61 -13.15
CA GLU A 19 5.28 20.38 -13.44
C GLU A 19 5.64 18.90 -13.30
N MET A 20 6.24 18.32 -14.34
CA MET A 20 6.69 16.93 -14.34
C MET A 20 8.17 16.82 -13.96
N THR A 21 8.53 15.74 -13.28
CA THR A 21 9.92 15.37 -13.00
C THR A 21 10.39 14.15 -13.79
N ALA A 22 9.46 13.33 -14.29
CA ALA A 22 9.72 12.25 -15.23
C ALA A 22 9.51 12.70 -16.69
N LYS A 23 9.95 11.87 -17.66
CA LYS A 23 9.84 12.16 -19.11
C LYS A 23 8.44 12.02 -19.68
N THR A 24 7.56 11.27 -19.02
CA THR A 24 6.16 11.05 -19.45
C THR A 24 5.20 11.14 -18.28
N TRP A 25 3.95 11.56 -18.53
CA TRP A 25 2.91 11.58 -17.48
C TRP A 25 2.63 10.20 -16.89
N ALA A 26 2.78 9.12 -17.68
CA ALA A 26 2.60 7.76 -17.19
C ALA A 26 3.68 7.37 -16.16
N ALA A 27 4.95 7.72 -16.41
CA ALA A 27 6.03 7.51 -15.45
C ALA A 27 5.92 8.47 -14.24
N GLU A 28 5.55 9.73 -14.49
CA GLU A 28 5.28 10.72 -13.44
C GLU A 28 4.14 10.27 -12.51
N ALA A 29 3.07 9.69 -13.06
CA ALA A 29 1.96 9.16 -12.27
C ALA A 29 2.43 8.02 -11.36
N ALA A 30 3.19 7.05 -11.88
CA ALA A 30 3.75 5.97 -11.06
C ALA A 30 4.65 6.52 -9.94
N LEU A 31 5.48 7.51 -10.24
CA LEU A 31 6.35 8.18 -9.27
C LEU A 31 5.54 8.88 -8.17
N ARG A 32 4.54 9.67 -8.56
CA ARG A 32 3.66 10.38 -7.63
C ARG A 32 2.88 9.40 -6.76
N MET A 33 2.40 8.30 -7.31
CA MET A 33 1.64 7.33 -6.53
C MET A 33 2.52 6.51 -5.58
N LEU A 34 3.76 6.17 -5.99
CA LEU A 34 4.76 5.59 -5.08
C LEU A 34 5.01 6.51 -3.88
N MET A 35 5.20 7.81 -4.14
CA MET A 35 5.43 8.80 -3.07
C MET A 35 4.18 9.03 -2.23
N ASN A 36 2.98 8.97 -2.81
CA ASN A 36 1.71 9.09 -2.09
C ASN A 36 1.53 7.95 -1.08
N ASN A 37 1.90 6.73 -1.46
CA ASN A 37 1.90 5.58 -0.56
C ASN A 37 2.80 5.75 0.67
N LEU A 38 3.72 6.73 0.68
CA LEU A 38 4.63 7.01 1.79
C LEU A 38 4.41 8.40 2.41
N ASP A 39 3.33 9.08 2.03
CA ASP A 39 2.94 10.35 2.66
C ASP A 39 2.58 10.09 4.14
N PRO A 40 3.09 10.88 5.11
CA PRO A 40 2.73 10.70 6.53
C PRO A 40 1.23 10.84 6.84
N GLU A 41 0.47 11.47 5.96
CA GLU A 41 -1.00 11.56 6.09
C GLU A 41 -1.72 10.33 5.52
N VAL A 42 -0.99 9.41 4.88
CA VAL A 42 -1.53 8.25 4.18
C VAL A 42 -1.03 6.95 4.80
N ALA A 43 0.28 6.81 4.97
CA ALA A 43 0.93 5.58 5.41
C ALA A 43 0.91 5.43 6.94
N GLU A 44 0.78 4.19 7.41
CA GLU A 44 0.83 3.87 8.85
C GLU A 44 2.21 4.12 9.46
N ARG A 45 3.30 3.80 8.75
CA ARG A 45 4.68 3.93 9.25
C ARG A 45 5.69 4.15 8.11
N PRO A 46 5.66 5.31 7.45
CA PRO A 46 6.40 5.58 6.21
C PRO A 46 7.93 5.55 6.35
N GLU A 47 8.48 5.81 7.53
CA GLU A 47 9.93 5.76 7.81
C GLU A 47 10.53 4.36 7.59
N ASP A 48 9.69 3.32 7.73
CA ASP A 48 9.99 1.91 7.49
C ASP A 48 9.52 1.42 6.10
N LEU A 49 9.06 2.34 5.26
CA LEU A 49 8.37 2.10 3.98
C LEU A 49 7.02 1.38 4.11
N VAL A 50 6.50 1.22 5.34
CA VAL A 50 5.26 0.50 5.61
C VAL A 50 4.07 1.40 5.35
N VAL A 51 3.18 0.93 4.49
CA VAL A 51 1.97 1.63 4.07
C VAL A 51 0.78 1.21 4.94
N TYR A 52 0.46 -0.08 5.00
CA TYR A 52 -0.61 -0.63 5.84
C TYR A 52 -0.51 -2.16 5.98
N GLY A 53 -1.37 -2.75 6.83
CA GLY A 53 -1.57 -4.20 6.89
C GLY A 53 -0.37 -4.95 7.50
N GLY A 54 0.15 -4.45 8.62
CA GLY A 54 1.31 -5.00 9.29
C GLY A 54 2.62 -4.53 8.65
N ILE A 55 3.19 -5.32 7.73
CA ILE A 55 4.48 -5.03 7.08
C ILE A 55 4.35 -4.79 5.56
N GLY A 56 3.16 -4.40 5.09
CA GLY A 56 2.92 -4.08 3.69
C GLY A 56 3.70 -2.84 3.28
N LYS A 57 4.69 -2.98 2.39
CA LYS A 57 5.63 -1.91 2.03
C LYS A 57 5.49 -1.42 0.59
N ALA A 58 5.89 -0.16 0.36
CA ALA A 58 5.92 0.45 -0.97
C ALA A 58 7.17 0.09 -1.80
N ALA A 59 8.30 -0.13 -1.12
CA ALA A 59 9.56 -0.57 -1.71
C ALA A 59 10.31 -1.47 -0.71
N ARG A 60 11.24 -2.30 -1.19
CA ARG A 60 11.89 -3.33 -0.37
C ARG A 60 12.68 -2.72 0.79
N ASN A 61 13.46 -1.70 0.47
CA ASN A 61 14.31 -0.94 1.36
C ASN A 61 14.59 0.42 0.72
N TRP A 62 15.21 1.32 1.48
CA TRP A 62 15.48 2.67 1.04
C TRP A 62 16.34 2.77 -0.23
N PRO A 63 17.44 2.00 -0.39
CA PRO A 63 18.17 1.96 -1.66
C PRO A 63 17.30 1.55 -2.85
N ALA A 64 16.39 0.59 -2.67
CA ALA A 64 15.45 0.20 -3.73
C ALA A 64 14.44 1.33 -4.04
N PHE A 65 13.93 2.03 -3.02
CA PHE A 65 13.07 3.20 -3.23
C PHE A 65 13.78 4.29 -4.04
N ASP A 66 14.98 4.68 -3.60
CA ASP A 66 15.77 5.73 -4.25
C ASP A 66 16.04 5.39 -5.71
N ARG A 67 16.33 4.10 -5.96
CA ARG A 67 16.56 3.62 -7.31
C ARG A 67 15.28 3.55 -8.16
N ILE A 68 14.13 3.16 -7.60
CA ILE A 68 12.84 3.22 -8.32
C ILE A 68 12.54 4.66 -8.74
N VAL A 69 12.73 5.63 -7.84
CA VAL A 69 12.50 7.06 -8.13
C VAL A 69 13.39 7.52 -9.29
N GLU A 70 14.66 7.15 -9.27
CA GLU A 70 15.61 7.49 -10.34
C GLU A 70 15.25 6.84 -11.68
N GLU A 71 14.92 5.55 -11.68
CA GLU A 71 14.51 4.84 -12.91
C GLU A 71 13.23 5.46 -13.49
N LEU A 72 12.22 5.75 -12.68
CA LEU A 72 10.96 6.36 -13.14
C LEU A 72 11.18 7.76 -13.74
N ARG A 73 12.10 8.56 -13.20
CA ARG A 73 12.44 9.87 -13.77
C ARG A 73 13.08 9.76 -15.15
N ASN A 74 13.87 8.70 -15.36
CA ASN A 74 14.64 8.50 -16.59
C ASN A 74 13.94 7.61 -17.63
N LEU A 75 12.83 6.95 -17.27
CA LEU A 75 12.13 5.98 -18.09
C LEU A 75 11.56 6.61 -19.37
N GLU A 76 11.92 6.05 -20.52
CA GLU A 76 11.42 6.50 -21.82
C GLU A 76 9.99 6.01 -22.10
N ALA A 77 9.34 6.65 -23.08
CA ALA A 77 7.95 6.34 -23.45
C ALA A 77 7.76 4.91 -23.97
N ASP A 78 8.78 4.29 -24.55
CA ASP A 78 8.76 2.92 -25.07
C ASP A 78 9.51 1.93 -24.17
N GLN A 79 9.68 2.26 -22.89
CA GLN A 79 10.33 1.40 -21.89
C GLN A 79 9.37 0.95 -20.79
N THR A 80 9.69 -0.18 -20.18
CA THR A 80 8.99 -0.75 -19.03
C THR A 80 9.98 -1.11 -17.93
N LEU A 81 9.74 -0.57 -16.72
CA LEU A 81 10.45 -0.93 -15.49
C LEU A 81 9.87 -2.21 -14.88
N LEU A 82 10.73 -3.16 -14.53
CA LEU A 82 10.35 -4.35 -13.76
C LEU A 82 10.69 -4.16 -12.28
N VAL A 83 9.67 -4.31 -11.43
CA VAL A 83 9.81 -4.28 -9.97
C VAL A 83 9.51 -5.65 -9.39
N GLN A 84 10.53 -6.29 -8.82
CA GLN A 84 10.42 -7.61 -8.18
C GLN A 84 10.49 -7.43 -6.68
N SER A 85 9.43 -7.79 -5.95
CA SER A 85 9.30 -7.61 -4.49
C SER A 85 9.89 -6.28 -4.02
N GLY A 86 9.37 -5.18 -4.58
CA GLY A 86 9.77 -3.81 -4.26
C GLY A 86 11.19 -3.39 -4.63
N LYS A 87 11.88 -4.13 -5.51
CA LYS A 87 13.22 -3.78 -6.03
C LYS A 87 13.16 -3.55 -7.54
N PRO A 88 13.75 -2.47 -8.08
CA PRO A 88 13.86 -2.29 -9.52
C PRO A 88 14.95 -3.23 -10.05
N VAL A 89 14.58 -4.19 -10.90
CA VAL A 89 15.50 -5.24 -11.36
C VAL A 89 15.91 -5.12 -12.82
N GLY A 90 15.23 -4.28 -13.61
CA GLY A 90 15.63 -4.01 -14.99
C GLY A 90 14.63 -3.12 -15.71
N VAL A 91 15.11 -2.48 -16.76
CA VAL A 91 14.31 -1.70 -17.71
C VAL A 91 14.48 -2.34 -19.09
N PHE A 92 13.37 -2.61 -19.76
CA PHE A 92 13.37 -3.22 -21.09
C PHE A 92 12.59 -2.36 -22.07
N ARG A 93 13.05 -2.34 -23.32
CA ARG A 93 12.30 -1.72 -24.41
C ARG A 93 11.05 -2.55 -24.71
N THR A 94 9.91 -1.88 -24.77
CA THR A 94 8.60 -2.41 -25.13
C THR A 94 8.02 -1.54 -26.25
N HIS A 95 6.91 -0.82 -25.99
CA HIS A 95 6.27 0.12 -26.92
C HIS A 95 5.41 1.12 -26.13
N ALA A 96 4.98 2.21 -26.76
CA ALA A 96 4.26 3.30 -26.08
C ALA A 96 2.99 2.86 -25.35
N ASP A 97 2.23 1.91 -25.92
CA ASP A 97 0.99 1.41 -25.32
C ASP A 97 1.19 0.32 -24.23
N ALA A 98 2.42 -0.10 -23.98
CA ALA A 98 2.72 -1.05 -22.91
C ALA A 98 2.63 -0.38 -21.52
N PRO A 99 2.46 -1.14 -20.43
CA PRO A 99 2.63 -0.61 -19.08
C PRO A 99 4.03 -0.05 -18.88
N ARG A 100 4.14 1.12 -18.23
CA ARG A 100 5.45 1.69 -17.84
C ARG A 100 6.11 0.92 -16.72
N VAL A 101 5.33 0.23 -15.88
CA VAL A 101 5.83 -0.55 -14.75
C VAL A 101 5.09 -1.87 -14.67
N LEU A 102 5.84 -2.97 -14.53
CA LEU A 102 5.30 -4.29 -14.19
C LEU A 102 5.83 -4.70 -12.82
N ILE A 103 4.92 -5.10 -11.94
CA ILE A 103 5.21 -5.35 -10.52
C ILE A 103 4.83 -6.78 -10.17
N ALA A 104 5.77 -7.52 -9.57
CA ALA A 104 5.52 -8.84 -9.01
C ALA A 104 6.09 -8.91 -7.59
N ASN A 105 5.21 -8.86 -6.58
CA ASN A 105 5.60 -8.83 -5.17
C ASN A 105 5.19 -10.11 -4.43
N SER A 106 6.01 -10.53 -3.46
CA SER A 106 5.70 -11.61 -2.50
C SER A 106 5.44 -13.00 -3.09
N ASN A 107 5.58 -13.20 -4.39
CA ASN A 107 5.32 -14.49 -5.03
C ASN A 107 6.35 -15.52 -4.58
N LEU A 108 5.86 -16.65 -4.06
CA LEU A 108 6.65 -17.83 -3.69
C LEU A 108 6.02 -19.06 -4.32
N VAL A 109 6.85 -20.03 -4.71
CA VAL A 109 6.34 -21.32 -5.19
C VAL A 109 5.50 -21.96 -4.07
N PRO A 110 4.32 -22.54 -4.33
CA PRO A 110 3.33 -22.86 -3.29
C PRO A 110 3.84 -23.66 -2.09
N LYS A 111 4.73 -24.64 -2.32
CA LYS A 111 5.35 -25.43 -1.24
C LYS A 111 6.12 -24.58 -0.22
N TRP A 112 6.62 -23.42 -0.63
CA TRP A 112 7.41 -22.49 0.19
C TRP A 112 6.65 -21.20 0.52
N ALA A 113 5.36 -21.10 0.18
CA ALA A 113 4.54 -19.93 0.45
C ALA A 113 4.09 -19.87 1.92
N THR A 114 5.05 -19.86 2.84
CA THR A 114 4.84 -19.76 4.29
C THR A 114 5.51 -18.51 4.85
N TRP A 115 5.01 -18.03 6.00
CA TRP A 115 5.59 -16.87 6.67
C TRP A 115 7.01 -17.13 7.16
N GLU A 116 7.33 -18.35 7.61
CA GLU A 116 8.66 -18.72 8.06
C GLU A 116 9.69 -18.53 6.94
N HIS A 117 9.37 -19.03 5.74
CA HIS A 117 10.25 -18.91 4.58
C HIS A 117 10.29 -17.47 4.04
N PHE A 118 9.15 -16.78 3.99
CA PHE A 118 9.10 -15.36 3.67
C PHE A 118 10.03 -14.55 4.59
N ASN A 119 9.96 -14.77 5.90
CA ASN A 119 10.78 -14.07 6.89
C ASN A 119 12.26 -14.44 6.79
N GLU A 120 12.58 -15.68 6.42
CA GLU A 120 13.95 -16.08 6.09
C GLU A 120 14.51 -15.27 4.91
N LEU A 121 13.73 -15.11 3.84
CA LEU A 121 14.11 -14.32 2.68
C LEU A 121 14.18 -12.82 2.98
N ASP A 122 13.27 -12.29 3.80
CA ASP A 122 13.26 -10.88 4.21
C ASP A 122 14.53 -10.53 5.00
N ARG A 123 14.93 -11.39 5.96
CA ARG A 123 16.21 -11.23 6.69
C ARG A 123 17.44 -11.26 5.77
N LYS A 124 17.35 -11.94 4.62
CA LYS A 124 18.39 -11.96 3.58
C LYS A 124 18.29 -10.77 2.59
N GLY A 125 17.31 -9.88 2.76
CA GLY A 125 17.06 -8.76 1.84
C GLY A 125 16.45 -9.17 0.50
N LEU A 126 15.82 -10.35 0.43
CA LEU A 126 15.29 -10.95 -0.79
C LEU A 126 13.77 -10.82 -0.92
N ALA A 127 13.06 -10.45 0.14
CA ALA A 127 11.61 -10.34 0.14
C ALA A 127 11.14 -8.92 0.49
N MET A 128 9.89 -8.65 0.11
CA MET A 128 9.09 -7.53 0.54
C MET A 128 7.64 -8.01 0.52
N TYR A 129 6.86 -7.69 1.55
CA TYR A 129 5.44 -7.97 1.55
C TYR A 129 4.71 -6.81 0.88
N GLY A 130 4.14 -7.04 -0.30
CA GLY A 130 3.44 -6.01 -1.07
C GLY A 130 2.02 -5.69 -0.61
N GLN A 131 1.41 -6.49 0.27
CA GLN A 131 -0.05 -6.45 0.50
C GLN A 131 -0.77 -6.45 -0.87
N MET A 132 -1.85 -5.68 -1.02
CA MET A 132 -2.52 -5.42 -2.29
C MET A 132 -2.02 -4.11 -2.88
N THR A 133 -2.36 -2.97 -2.27
CA THR A 133 -2.12 -1.63 -2.85
C THR A 133 -0.87 -0.93 -2.31
N ALA A 134 -0.22 -1.52 -1.29
CA ALA A 134 1.01 -0.99 -0.71
C ALA A 134 2.18 -1.10 -1.73
N GLY A 135 2.45 -2.32 -2.20
CA GLY A 135 3.53 -2.59 -3.15
C GLY A 135 3.19 -2.31 -4.61
N SER A 136 1.94 -1.95 -4.91
CA SER A 136 1.46 -1.60 -6.26
C SER A 136 1.12 -0.11 -6.43
N TRP A 137 1.41 0.70 -5.41
CA TRP A 137 1.36 2.17 -5.47
C TRP A 137 -0.02 2.72 -5.86
N ILE A 138 -1.06 2.32 -5.12
CA ILE A 138 -2.41 2.86 -5.32
C ILE A 138 -3.21 2.93 -4.01
N TYR A 139 -2.49 3.06 -2.89
CA TYR A 139 -3.12 3.23 -1.60
C TYR A 139 -3.52 4.69 -1.39
N ILE A 140 -4.74 4.90 -0.91
CA ILE A 140 -5.36 6.22 -0.73
C ILE A 140 -5.85 6.42 0.70
N GLY A 141 -5.15 5.80 1.65
CA GLY A 141 -5.55 5.80 3.05
C GLY A 141 -6.81 4.97 3.29
N THR A 142 -7.43 5.23 4.44
CA THR A 142 -8.62 4.54 4.93
C THR A 142 -9.81 4.61 3.97
N GLN A 143 -9.88 5.66 3.12
CA GLN A 143 -10.94 5.79 2.11
C GLN A 143 -10.97 4.60 1.14
N GLY A 144 -9.83 3.95 0.87
CA GLY A 144 -9.77 2.83 -0.07
C GLY A 144 -10.69 1.66 0.28
N ILE A 145 -11.07 1.49 1.56
CA ILE A 145 -11.91 0.39 2.02
C ILE A 145 -13.24 0.84 2.64
N VAL A 146 -13.43 2.13 2.94
CA VAL A 146 -14.63 2.60 3.64
C VAL A 146 -15.92 2.21 2.93
N GLN A 147 -15.96 2.31 1.59
CA GLN A 147 -17.13 1.92 0.81
C GLN A 147 -17.38 0.41 0.91
N GLY A 148 -16.34 -0.43 0.76
CA GLY A 148 -16.49 -1.87 0.85
C GLY A 148 -16.98 -2.33 2.23
N THR A 149 -16.47 -1.70 3.30
CA THR A 149 -16.93 -1.95 4.67
C THR A 149 -18.37 -1.48 4.88
N TYR A 150 -18.74 -0.32 4.33
CA TYR A 150 -20.11 0.19 4.35
C TYR A 150 -21.08 -0.78 3.65
N GLU A 151 -20.76 -1.22 2.43
CA GLU A 151 -21.60 -2.16 1.69
C GLU A 151 -21.74 -3.50 2.43
N THR A 152 -20.67 -3.95 3.09
CA THR A 152 -20.71 -5.15 3.93
C THR A 152 -21.70 -4.99 5.09
N PHE A 153 -21.65 -3.87 5.81
CA PHE A 153 -22.58 -3.61 6.92
C PHE A 153 -24.01 -3.36 6.44
N MET A 154 -24.20 -2.66 5.33
CA MET A 154 -25.51 -2.47 4.72
C MET A 154 -26.12 -3.82 4.33
N GLU A 155 -25.34 -4.69 3.69
CA GLU A 155 -25.84 -5.99 3.26
C GLU A 155 -26.13 -6.92 4.45
N ALA A 156 -25.26 -6.94 5.47
CA ALA A 156 -25.56 -7.64 6.72
C ALA A 156 -26.85 -7.09 7.38
N GLY A 157 -27.05 -5.77 7.34
CA GLY A 157 -28.29 -5.13 7.81
C GLY A 157 -29.52 -5.57 7.02
N ARG A 158 -29.43 -5.67 5.68
CA ARG A 158 -30.52 -6.17 4.83
C ARG A 158 -30.89 -7.61 5.16
N GLN A 159 -29.89 -8.49 5.30
CA GLN A 159 -30.11 -9.91 5.54
C GLN A 159 -30.65 -10.22 6.94
N HIS A 160 -30.24 -9.46 7.95
CA HIS A 160 -30.56 -9.79 9.35
C HIS A 160 -31.58 -8.86 10.00
N TYR A 161 -31.71 -7.62 9.52
CA TYR A 161 -32.47 -6.56 10.19
C TYR A 161 -33.38 -5.77 9.23
N GLY A 162 -33.65 -6.29 8.03
CA GLY A 162 -34.50 -5.61 7.05
C GLY A 162 -33.91 -4.31 6.50
N GLY A 163 -32.61 -4.10 6.67
CA GLY A 163 -31.88 -2.90 6.23
C GLY A 163 -31.87 -1.76 7.24
N ASP A 164 -32.46 -1.94 8.43
CA ASP A 164 -32.53 -0.91 9.48
C ASP A 164 -31.65 -1.26 10.68
N TRP A 165 -30.66 -0.40 10.93
CA TRP A 165 -29.72 -0.51 12.05
C TRP A 165 -30.20 0.23 13.32
N SER A 166 -31.39 0.82 13.32
CA SER A 166 -31.95 1.54 14.45
C SER A 166 -31.93 0.73 15.75
N GLY A 167 -31.32 1.28 16.80
CA GLY A 167 -31.19 0.62 18.11
C GLY A 167 -30.16 -0.51 18.16
N ARG A 168 -29.34 -0.69 17.12
CA ARG A 168 -28.32 -1.73 17.03
C ARG A 168 -26.91 -1.14 17.01
N TRP A 169 -25.94 -2.00 17.28
CA TRP A 169 -24.53 -1.64 17.29
C TRP A 169 -23.66 -2.78 16.76
N ILE A 170 -22.49 -2.41 16.24
CA ILE A 170 -21.47 -3.33 15.73
C ILE A 170 -20.33 -3.39 16.74
N LEU A 171 -19.92 -4.60 17.10
CA LEU A 171 -18.71 -4.88 17.88
C LEU A 171 -17.60 -5.32 16.94
N THR A 172 -16.45 -4.67 16.98
CA THR A 172 -15.28 -5.05 16.18
C THR A 172 -13.96 -4.67 16.87
N ALA A 173 -12.83 -4.92 16.23
CA ALA A 173 -11.49 -4.55 16.68
C ALA A 173 -10.56 -4.14 15.52
N GLY A 174 -9.48 -3.43 15.86
CA GLY A 174 -8.43 -2.99 14.95
C GLY A 174 -8.75 -1.67 14.24
N LEU A 175 -7.99 -0.62 14.56
CA LEU A 175 -8.11 0.73 14.02
C LEU A 175 -6.86 1.20 13.26
N GLY A 176 -6.06 0.26 12.71
CA GLY A 176 -5.01 0.61 11.74
C GLY A 176 -5.57 1.05 10.38
N GLY A 177 -4.72 1.28 9.39
CA GLY A 177 -5.06 2.02 8.16
C GLY A 177 -6.33 1.59 7.41
N MET A 178 -6.60 0.28 7.37
CA MET A 178 -7.84 -0.28 6.80
C MET A 178 -8.95 -0.44 7.86
N GLY A 179 -8.60 -0.89 9.06
CA GLY A 179 -9.56 -1.14 10.15
C GLY A 179 -10.19 0.15 10.70
N GLY A 180 -9.50 1.28 10.59
CA GLY A 180 -10.03 2.61 10.95
C GLY A 180 -11.26 3.02 10.14
N ALA A 181 -11.51 2.39 9.00
CA ALA A 181 -12.69 2.64 8.18
C ALA A 181 -14.00 2.15 8.83
N GLN A 182 -13.90 1.20 9.77
CA GLN A 182 -15.05 0.50 10.32
C GLN A 182 -16.02 1.41 11.08
N THR A 183 -15.49 2.38 11.84
CA THR A 183 -16.32 3.28 12.64
C THR A 183 -17.13 4.22 11.75
N LEU A 184 -16.51 4.79 10.71
CA LEU A 184 -17.19 5.63 9.73
C LEU A 184 -18.17 4.83 8.87
N ALA A 185 -17.79 3.64 8.42
CA ALA A 185 -18.67 2.78 7.63
C ALA A 185 -19.93 2.35 8.43
N ALA A 186 -19.76 2.00 9.70
CA ALA A 186 -20.86 1.64 10.58
C ALA A 186 -21.84 2.80 10.80
N THR A 187 -21.32 4.01 11.07
CA THR A 187 -22.18 5.19 11.27
C THR A 187 -22.89 5.61 9.98
N MET A 188 -22.24 5.50 8.82
CA MET A 188 -22.88 5.70 7.52
C MET A 188 -24.01 4.68 7.27
N ALA A 189 -23.84 3.43 7.71
CA ALA A 189 -24.88 2.40 7.64
C ALA A 189 -26.01 2.60 8.66
N GLY A 190 -25.88 3.55 9.60
CA GLY A 190 -26.88 3.84 10.63
C GLY A 190 -26.70 3.07 11.94
N ALA A 191 -25.57 2.39 12.13
CA ALA A 191 -25.26 1.65 13.35
C ALA A 191 -24.31 2.42 14.28
N SER A 192 -24.50 2.28 15.59
CA SER A 192 -23.42 2.59 16.54
C SER A 192 -22.29 1.56 16.40
N CYS A 193 -21.04 1.93 16.74
CA CYS A 193 -19.90 1.04 16.64
C CYS A 193 -19.00 1.12 17.87
N LEU A 194 -18.69 -0.04 18.46
CA LEU A 194 -17.65 -0.19 19.46
C LEU A 194 -16.48 -0.93 18.83
N ALA A 195 -15.39 -0.22 18.57
CA ALA A 195 -14.16 -0.75 17.99
C ALA A 195 -13.05 -0.78 19.05
N VAL A 196 -12.57 -1.98 19.36
CA VAL A 196 -11.46 -2.18 20.32
C VAL A 196 -10.12 -1.98 19.60
N GLU A 197 -9.23 -1.16 20.16
CA GLU A 197 -7.87 -0.96 19.68
C GLU A 197 -6.89 -1.04 20.86
N CYS A 198 -5.74 -1.69 20.64
CA CYS A 198 -4.71 -1.90 21.66
C CYS A 198 -3.63 -0.81 21.67
N GLN A 199 -3.58 0.05 20.65
CA GLN A 199 -2.65 1.18 20.53
C GLN A 199 -3.40 2.51 20.70
N ARG A 200 -2.91 3.38 21.60
CA ARG A 200 -3.55 4.66 21.93
C ARG A 200 -3.24 5.75 20.92
#